data_AF-A0A5J6MNN1-F1
#
_entry.id   AF-A0A5J6MNN1-F1
#
_cell.length_a   1.000
_cell.length_b   1.000
_cell.length_c   1.000
_cell.angle_alpha   90.00
_cell.angle_beta   90.00
_cell.angle_gamma   90.00
#
_symmetry.space_group_name_H-M   'P 1'
#
loop_
_entity.id
_entity.type
_entity.pdbx_description
1 polymer ?
#
loop_
_entity_poly.entity_id
_entity_poly.type
_entity_poly.pdbx_seq_one_letter_code
_entity_poly.pdbx_strand_id
1 'polypeptide(L)'
;MVKRVSRQKAPMVSRGSNPAAAAKPTLSGRRFVGKTVLVSGGAGGMGRAAALRFAAEGGKVGILDILEKEGQEVERLIRDAGGSALFVKTDASKSKEVSAGIAKINKQFGPIDVLFNHAGTVTVRPFHLTTEAEYDRLMDINVRSAFLVCKAVVAQMLENGGGSIVITSSNGGEMGFALEAIYCMTKGALLQLTRSLSTEYRNHNIRCNAICPGFVKTAHGLREIKELDGLGQKWSDADLNAAQVRICEPEEAAAAALFLASDDASFINGAALYVDNGWFAKG
;
A
#
# COMPACT_ATOMS: atom_id res chain seq x y z
N MET A 1 31.08 -67.98 22.78
CA MET A 1 29.63 -68.28 22.79
C MET A 1 28.93 -67.19 23.60
N VAL A 2 27.85 -66.59 23.07
CA VAL A 2 27.06 -65.46 23.65
C VAL A 2 27.77 -64.09 23.48
N LYS A 3 27.21 -63.05 22.84
CA LYS A 3 26.01 -62.28 23.25
C LYS A 3 25.21 -61.73 22.05
N ARG A 4 23.90 -61.95 22.12
CA ARG A 4 22.84 -61.25 21.36
C ARG A 4 22.81 -59.77 21.78
N VAL A 5 22.73 -58.86 20.82
CA VAL A 5 22.34 -57.46 21.07
C VAL A 5 20.92 -57.27 20.54
N SER A 6 20.05 -56.90 21.46
CA SER A 6 18.62 -56.65 21.32
C SER A 6 18.34 -55.39 20.48
N ARG A 7 17.45 -55.50 19.51
CA ARG A 7 16.81 -54.34 18.86
C ARG A 7 15.81 -53.71 19.83
N GLN A 8 16.11 -52.53 20.36
CA GLN A 8 15.13 -51.69 21.04
C GLN A 8 14.20 -51.05 20.00
N LYS A 9 12.89 -51.25 20.17
CA LYS A 9 11.83 -50.52 19.46
C LYS A 9 11.75 -49.11 20.05
N ALA A 10 11.87 -48.09 19.20
CA ALA A 10 11.56 -46.70 19.55
C ALA A 10 10.05 -46.53 19.80
N PRO A 11 9.63 -45.64 20.73
CA PRO A 11 8.22 -45.40 20.98
C PRO A 11 7.60 -44.58 19.85
N MET A 12 6.41 -45.00 19.39
CA MET A 12 5.57 -44.22 18.50
C MET A 12 5.11 -42.95 19.21
N VAL A 13 5.61 -41.80 18.77
CA VAL A 13 5.06 -40.50 19.15
C VAL A 13 3.74 -40.33 18.42
N SER A 14 2.62 -40.38 19.16
CA SER A 14 1.29 -40.06 18.64
C SER A 14 1.25 -38.58 18.26
N ARG A 15 1.43 -38.27 16.97
CA ARG A 15 1.09 -36.95 16.43
C ARG A 15 -0.43 -36.85 16.33
N GLY A 16 -1.06 -36.47 17.44
CA GLY A 16 -2.39 -35.88 17.41
C GLY A 16 -2.30 -34.54 16.69
N SER A 17 -2.37 -34.57 15.36
CA SER A 17 -2.68 -33.38 14.58
C SER A 17 -4.17 -33.16 14.72
N ASN A 18 -4.54 -32.22 15.60
CA ASN A 18 -5.87 -31.64 15.58
C ASN A 18 -5.96 -30.86 14.26
N PRO A 19 -6.79 -31.27 13.28
CA PRO A 19 -7.03 -30.43 12.13
C PRO A 19 -7.83 -29.26 12.70
N ALA A 20 -7.17 -28.12 12.92
CA ALA A 20 -7.84 -26.87 13.17
C ALA A 20 -8.94 -26.75 12.13
N ALA A 21 -10.19 -26.79 12.60
CA ALA A 21 -11.37 -26.77 11.79
C ALA A 21 -11.20 -25.67 10.74
N ALA A 22 -11.26 -26.06 9.45
CA ALA A 22 -11.24 -25.11 8.35
C ALA A 22 -12.29 -24.04 8.68
N ALA A 23 -11.83 -22.82 8.98
CA ALA A 23 -12.71 -21.72 9.27
C ALA A 23 -13.67 -21.58 8.09
N LYS A 24 -14.97 -21.70 8.36
CA LYS A 24 -16.01 -21.51 7.34
C LYS A 24 -15.75 -20.17 6.65
N PRO A 25 -15.87 -20.09 5.31
CA PRO A 25 -15.63 -18.83 4.61
C PRO A 25 -16.64 -17.81 5.10
N THR A 26 -16.18 -16.83 5.88
CA THR A 26 -16.98 -15.66 6.21
C THR A 26 -17.00 -14.78 4.97
N LEU A 27 -17.97 -15.01 4.09
CA LEU A 27 -18.44 -13.98 3.18
C LEU A 27 -19.12 -12.90 4.02
N SER A 28 -18.31 -12.07 4.66
CA SER A 28 -18.72 -10.89 5.37
C SER A 28 -17.99 -9.77 4.67
N GLY A 29 -18.72 -8.87 3.99
CA GLY A 29 -18.19 -7.64 3.37
C GLY A 29 -17.57 -6.66 4.36
N ARG A 30 -17.03 -7.15 5.48
CA ARG A 30 -16.35 -6.44 6.55
C ARG A 30 -15.05 -7.16 6.90
N ARG A 31 -14.08 -7.12 5.98
CA ARG A 31 -12.79 -7.84 6.07
C ARG A 31 -11.83 -7.25 7.11
N PHE A 32 -12.10 -6.05 7.63
CA PHE A 32 -11.20 -5.31 8.51
C PHE A 32 -11.78 -5.08 9.91
N VAL A 33 -12.80 -5.85 10.32
CA VAL A 33 -13.37 -5.76 11.68
C VAL A 33 -12.27 -6.02 12.72
N GLY A 34 -12.15 -5.10 13.67
CA GLY A 34 -11.16 -5.19 14.73
C GLY A 34 -9.74 -4.79 14.32
N LYS A 35 -9.52 -4.42 13.05
CA LYS A 35 -8.21 -4.00 12.54
C LYS A 35 -8.04 -2.49 12.62
N THR A 36 -6.87 -2.05 13.04
CA THR A 36 -6.41 -0.66 12.88
C THR A 36 -5.72 -0.53 11.53
N VAL A 37 -6.21 0.38 10.69
CA VAL A 37 -5.72 0.62 9.34
C VAL A 37 -5.09 1.99 9.27
N LEU A 38 -3.85 2.09 8.78
CA LEU A 38 -3.20 3.35 8.47
C LEU A 38 -3.19 3.59 6.96
N VAL A 39 -3.68 4.75 6.51
CA VAL A 39 -3.56 5.21 5.13
C VAL A 39 -2.71 6.49 5.09
N SER A 40 -1.52 6.42 4.48
CA SER A 40 -0.74 7.62 4.16
C SER A 40 -1.22 8.20 2.83
N GLY A 41 -1.33 9.54 2.71
CA GLY A 41 -1.91 10.17 1.52
C GLY A 41 -3.42 9.94 1.40
N GLY A 42 -4.13 9.78 2.52
CA GLY A 42 -5.53 9.37 2.54
C GLY A 42 -6.57 10.49 2.37
N ALA A 43 -6.15 11.75 2.17
CA ALA A 43 -7.10 12.87 2.05
C ALA A 43 -7.71 13.01 0.65
N GLY A 44 -7.08 12.45 -0.39
CA GLY A 44 -7.51 12.63 -1.78
C GLY A 44 -7.38 11.36 -2.63
N GLY A 45 -7.97 11.41 -3.83
CA GLY A 45 -7.82 10.39 -4.87
C GLY A 45 -8.03 8.96 -4.37
N MET A 46 -7.08 8.07 -4.71
CA MET A 46 -7.12 6.66 -4.34
C MET A 46 -6.99 6.45 -2.83
N GLY A 47 -6.17 7.23 -2.12
CA GLY A 47 -6.05 7.16 -0.67
C GLY A 47 -7.38 7.45 0.04
N ARG A 48 -8.12 8.47 -0.40
CA ARG A 48 -9.48 8.76 0.09
C ARG A 48 -10.44 7.60 -0.18
N ALA A 49 -10.46 7.08 -1.41
CA ALA A 49 -11.32 5.95 -1.78
C ALA A 49 -11.01 4.71 -0.92
N ALA A 50 -9.73 4.42 -0.69
CA ALA A 50 -9.29 3.34 0.19
C ALA A 50 -9.70 3.59 1.64
N ALA A 51 -9.48 4.78 2.19
CA ALA A 51 -9.85 5.11 3.58
C ALA A 51 -11.35 4.93 3.84
N LEU A 52 -12.20 5.44 2.94
CA LEU A 52 -13.66 5.26 3.01
C LEU A 52 -14.04 3.78 2.97
N ARG A 53 -13.42 3.01 2.07
CA ARG A 53 -13.75 1.59 1.91
C ARG A 53 -13.23 0.72 3.06
N PHE A 54 -12.03 0.97 3.58
CA PHE A 54 -11.51 0.29 4.77
C PHE A 54 -12.45 0.48 5.96
N ALA A 55 -12.98 1.70 6.15
CA ALA A 55 -13.94 1.99 7.20
C ALA A 55 -15.29 1.30 6.98
N ALA A 56 -15.81 1.32 5.75
CA ALA A 56 -17.03 0.60 5.38
C ALA A 56 -16.91 -0.91 5.63
N GLU A 57 -15.72 -1.47 5.43
CA GLU A 57 -15.39 -2.86 5.70
C GLU A 57 -14.96 -3.13 7.17
N GLY A 58 -15.20 -2.17 8.08
CA GLY A 58 -15.09 -2.34 9.54
C GLY A 58 -13.75 -1.96 10.17
N GLY A 59 -12.80 -1.42 9.39
CA GLY A 59 -11.51 -0.96 9.90
C GLY A 59 -11.62 0.33 10.71
N LYS A 60 -10.74 0.49 11.70
CA LYS A 60 -10.50 1.76 12.39
C LYS A 60 -9.41 2.53 11.64
N VAL A 61 -9.77 3.59 10.94
CA VAL A 61 -8.90 4.20 9.92
C VAL A 61 -8.16 5.43 10.45
N GLY A 62 -6.84 5.33 10.58
CA GLY A 62 -5.95 6.48 10.73
C GLY A 62 -5.54 7.03 9.36
N ILE A 63 -5.65 8.35 9.19
CA ILE A 63 -5.33 9.04 7.93
C ILE A 63 -4.18 10.01 8.20
N LEU A 64 -3.05 9.83 7.49
CA LEU A 64 -1.94 10.77 7.47
C LEU A 64 -1.92 11.50 6.14
N ASP A 65 -2.04 12.82 6.16
CA ASP A 65 -1.94 13.64 4.96
C ASP A 65 -1.53 15.08 5.31
N ILE A 66 -0.99 15.82 4.35
CA ILE A 66 -0.68 17.25 4.49
C ILE A 66 -1.93 18.12 4.23
N LEU A 67 -2.91 17.60 3.49
CA LEU A 67 -4.13 18.29 3.11
C LEU A 67 -5.14 18.27 4.26
N GLU A 68 -5.03 19.26 5.14
CA GLU A 68 -5.77 19.31 6.41
C GLU A 68 -7.29 19.36 6.21
N LYS A 69 -7.78 20.21 5.31
CA LYS A 69 -9.21 20.38 5.08
C LYS A 69 -9.83 19.11 4.48
N GLU A 70 -9.18 18.56 3.46
CA GLU A 70 -9.62 17.34 2.77
C GLU A 70 -9.55 16.13 3.69
N GLY A 71 -8.50 16.02 4.52
CA GLY A 71 -8.35 14.94 5.49
C GLY A 71 -9.42 14.96 6.57
N GLN A 72 -9.73 16.14 7.11
CA GLN A 72 -10.85 16.32 8.05
C GLN A 72 -12.20 15.97 7.41
N GLU A 73 -12.39 16.28 6.13
CA GLU A 73 -13.59 15.90 5.41
C GLU A 73 -13.72 14.37 5.27
N VAL A 74 -12.63 13.66 4.95
CA VAL A 74 -12.67 12.20 4.90
C VAL A 74 -12.96 11.59 6.27
N GLU A 75 -12.35 12.11 7.34
CA GLU A 75 -12.67 11.69 8.71
C GLU A 75 -14.15 11.90 9.04
N ARG A 76 -14.72 13.07 8.70
CA ARG A 76 -16.13 13.38 8.90
C ARG A 76 -17.02 12.41 8.15
N LEU A 77 -16.80 12.21 6.86
CA LEU A 77 -17.59 11.29 6.02
C LEU A 77 -17.59 9.86 6.58
N ILE A 78 -16.45 9.38 7.08
CA ILE A 78 -16.35 8.05 7.70
C ILE A 78 -17.20 8.00 8.98
N ARG A 79 -17.09 9.02 9.84
CA ARG A 79 -17.82 9.09 11.11
C ARG A 79 -19.33 9.23 10.92
N ASP A 80 -19.77 10.06 9.98
CA ASP A 80 -21.17 10.26 9.63
C ASP A 80 -21.80 8.97 9.09
N ALA A 81 -21.01 8.12 8.42
CA ALA A 81 -21.41 6.77 7.99
C ALA A 81 -21.35 5.71 9.11
N GLY A 82 -21.05 6.09 10.37
CA GLY A 82 -20.96 5.19 11.52
C GLY A 82 -19.63 4.44 11.66
N GLY A 83 -18.62 4.79 10.85
CA GLY A 83 -17.27 4.24 10.92
C GLY A 83 -16.37 4.93 11.95
N SER A 84 -15.15 4.40 12.11
CA SER A 84 -14.13 4.99 12.98
C SER A 84 -12.98 5.55 12.15
N ALA A 85 -12.74 6.85 12.26
CA ALA A 85 -11.59 7.50 11.62
C ALA A 85 -10.94 8.55 12.52
N LEU A 86 -9.64 8.77 12.30
CA LEU A 86 -8.87 9.87 12.86
C LEU A 86 -7.92 10.41 11.78
N PHE A 87 -8.10 11.67 11.40
CA PHE A 87 -7.14 12.39 10.58
C PHE A 87 -6.05 13.01 11.45
N VAL A 88 -4.80 12.93 10.98
CA VAL A 88 -3.68 13.67 11.55
C VAL A 88 -2.91 14.33 10.42
N LYS A 89 -2.85 15.67 10.46
CA LYS A 89 -1.99 16.43 9.56
C LYS A 89 -0.54 15.99 9.74
N THR A 90 0.09 15.48 8.68
CA THR A 90 1.44 14.90 8.74
C THR A 90 2.10 14.97 7.37
N ASP A 91 3.25 15.64 7.31
CA ASP A 91 4.19 15.47 6.20
C ASP A 91 4.95 14.15 6.39
N ALA A 92 4.58 13.15 5.57
CA ALA A 92 5.17 11.82 5.65
C ALA A 92 6.67 11.78 5.33
N SER A 93 7.24 12.82 4.72
CA SER A 93 8.70 12.95 4.52
C SER A 93 9.46 13.33 5.80
N LYS A 94 8.75 13.77 6.86
CA LYS A 94 9.33 14.25 8.12
C LYS A 94 9.20 13.21 9.22
N SER A 95 10.32 12.61 9.62
CA SER A 95 10.38 11.54 10.65
C SER A 95 9.67 11.88 11.96
N LYS A 96 9.83 13.13 12.45
CA LYS A 96 9.17 13.59 13.68
C LYS A 96 7.65 13.64 13.55
N GLU A 97 7.14 14.08 12.40
CA GLU A 97 5.70 14.16 12.14
C GLU A 97 5.10 12.76 11.98
N VAL A 98 5.75 11.87 11.22
CA VAL A 98 5.34 10.46 11.10
C VAL A 98 5.23 9.80 12.47
N SER A 99 6.26 9.95 13.31
CA SER A 99 6.28 9.37 14.66
C SER A 99 5.14 9.91 15.52
N ALA A 100 4.90 11.22 15.49
CA ALA A 100 3.82 11.85 16.25
C ALA A 100 2.42 11.46 15.74
N GLY A 101 2.26 11.35 14.42
CA GLY A 101 0.99 10.97 13.79
C GLY A 101 0.60 9.53 14.10
N ILE A 102 1.54 8.60 13.94
CA ILE A 102 1.36 7.20 14.30
C ILE A 102 1.05 7.05 15.81
N ALA A 103 1.76 7.77 16.68
CA ALA A 103 1.49 7.73 18.12
C ALA A 103 0.06 8.17 18.47
N LYS A 104 -0.48 9.20 17.80
CA LYS A 104 -1.88 9.64 17.99
C LYS A 104 -2.87 8.58 17.55
N ILE A 105 -2.64 7.94 16.41
CA ILE A 105 -3.49 6.86 15.89
C ILE A 105 -3.45 5.66 16.84
N ASN A 106 -2.26 5.26 17.29
CA ASN A 106 -2.10 4.16 18.23
C ASN A 106 -2.81 4.41 19.55
N LYS A 107 -2.74 5.64 20.08
CA LYS A 107 -3.47 6.03 21.27
C LYS A 107 -4.98 5.88 21.11
N GLN A 108 -5.50 6.14 19.92
CA GLN A 108 -6.94 6.11 19.65
C GLN A 108 -7.47 4.71 19.33
N PHE A 109 -6.74 3.92 18.54
CA PHE A 109 -7.24 2.67 17.97
C PHE A 109 -6.48 1.40 18.38
N GLY A 110 -5.27 1.56 18.92
CA GLY A 110 -4.33 0.46 19.14
C GLY A 110 -3.27 0.36 18.04
N PRO A 111 -2.38 -0.64 18.10
CA PRO A 111 -1.31 -0.82 17.10
C PRO A 111 -1.87 -1.05 15.70
N ILE A 112 -1.08 -0.69 14.69
CA ILE A 112 -1.47 -0.77 13.28
C ILE A 112 -1.34 -2.21 12.76
N ASP A 113 -2.46 -2.79 12.32
CA ASP A 113 -2.51 -4.12 11.70
C ASP A 113 -2.32 -4.07 10.17
N VAL A 114 -2.75 -2.97 9.56
CA VAL A 114 -2.77 -2.79 8.10
C VAL A 114 -2.20 -1.42 7.75
N LEU A 115 -1.24 -1.38 6.84
CA LEU A 115 -0.72 -0.15 6.27
C LEU A 115 -0.99 -0.11 4.77
N PHE A 116 -1.74 0.89 4.31
CA PHE A 116 -1.73 1.31 2.92
C PHE A 116 -0.80 2.53 2.79
N ASN A 117 0.42 2.28 2.37
CA ASN A 117 1.45 3.29 2.19
C ASN A 117 1.33 3.90 0.78
N HIS A 118 0.51 4.94 0.68
CA HIS A 118 0.03 5.49 -0.59
C HIS A 118 0.57 6.88 -0.93
N ALA A 119 0.97 7.67 0.07
CA ALA A 119 1.49 9.03 -0.15
C ALA A 119 2.56 9.08 -1.26
N GLY A 120 2.37 9.99 -2.22
CA GLY A 120 3.29 10.14 -3.34
C GLY A 120 2.89 11.28 -4.28
N THR A 121 3.82 11.67 -5.15
CA THR A 121 3.61 12.66 -6.21
C THR A 121 4.41 12.29 -7.46
N VAL A 122 4.12 13.00 -8.55
CA VAL A 122 4.88 13.00 -9.81
C VAL A 122 5.45 14.40 -10.05
N THR A 123 6.54 14.46 -10.82
CA THR A 123 7.04 15.69 -11.46
C THR A 123 7.29 15.36 -12.93
N VAL A 124 6.62 16.08 -13.82
CA VAL A 124 6.84 15.93 -15.27
C VAL A 124 7.91 16.92 -15.72
N ARG A 125 9.07 16.40 -16.16
CA ARG A 125 10.22 17.20 -16.57
C ARG A 125 11.19 16.42 -17.48
N PRO A 126 11.76 17.01 -18.55
CA PRO A 126 12.88 16.40 -19.24
C PRO A 126 14.05 16.15 -18.28
N PHE A 127 14.58 14.93 -18.28
CA PHE A 127 15.54 14.47 -17.28
C PHE A 127 16.73 15.42 -17.05
N HIS A 128 17.36 15.89 -18.12
CA HIS A 128 18.53 16.79 -18.06
C HIS A 128 18.21 18.22 -17.58
N LEU A 129 16.92 18.55 -17.42
CA LEU A 129 16.44 19.84 -16.88
C LEU A 129 15.82 19.69 -15.49
N THR A 130 15.83 18.48 -14.92
CA THR A 130 15.39 18.26 -13.55
C THR A 130 16.43 18.81 -12.59
N THR A 131 16.00 19.72 -11.72
CA THR A 131 16.87 20.31 -10.70
C THR A 131 17.10 19.33 -9.54
N GLU A 132 18.19 19.52 -8.80
CA GLU A 132 18.46 18.76 -7.57
C GLU A 132 17.33 18.92 -6.55
N ALA A 133 16.74 20.11 -6.43
CA ALA A 133 15.60 20.35 -5.54
C ALA A 133 14.33 19.56 -5.95
N GLU A 134 14.07 19.41 -7.25
CA GLU A 134 12.97 18.58 -7.76
C GLU A 134 13.23 17.09 -7.53
N TYR A 135 14.49 16.66 -7.71
CA TYR A 135 14.93 15.31 -7.37
C TYR A 135 14.72 15.01 -5.88
N ASP A 136 15.26 15.86 -5.00
CA ASP A 136 15.17 15.71 -3.55
C ASP A 136 13.71 15.68 -3.10
N ARG A 137 12.88 16.57 -3.64
CA ARG A 137 11.44 16.59 -3.34
C ARG A 137 10.74 15.28 -3.71
N LEU A 138 11.01 14.73 -4.91
CA LEU A 138 10.42 13.46 -5.33
C LEU A 138 10.91 12.29 -4.46
N MET A 139 12.20 12.24 -4.17
CA MET A 139 12.78 11.21 -3.32
C MET A 139 12.24 11.29 -1.89
N ASP A 140 12.10 12.49 -1.34
CA ASP A 140 11.55 12.71 -0.01
C ASP A 140 10.07 12.30 0.08
N ILE A 141 9.26 12.70 -0.91
CA ILE A 141 7.82 12.43 -0.91
C ILE A 141 7.50 10.98 -1.25
N ASN A 142 8.20 10.35 -2.19
CA ASN A 142 7.85 9.00 -2.64
C ASN A 142 8.64 7.92 -1.89
N VAL A 143 9.95 8.09 -1.70
CA VAL A 143 10.82 7.03 -1.17
C VAL A 143 11.05 7.17 0.33
N ARG A 144 11.48 8.35 0.78
CA ARG A 144 11.75 8.58 2.22
C ARG A 144 10.47 8.43 3.02
N SER A 145 9.35 8.97 2.55
CA SER A 145 8.06 8.82 3.24
C SER A 145 7.67 7.36 3.42
N ALA A 146 7.79 6.55 2.35
CA ALA A 146 7.46 5.15 2.38
C ALA A 146 8.35 4.40 3.38
N PHE A 147 9.66 4.67 3.36
CA PHE A 147 10.61 4.14 4.33
C PHE A 147 10.24 4.50 5.78
N LEU A 148 9.98 5.78 6.07
CA LEU A 148 9.69 6.25 7.43
C LEU A 148 8.43 5.60 8.00
N VAL A 149 7.36 5.56 7.21
CA VAL A 149 6.08 4.97 7.63
C VAL A 149 6.22 3.45 7.78
N CYS A 150 6.81 2.75 6.81
CA CYS A 150 7.04 1.30 6.90
C CYS A 150 7.89 0.96 8.11
N LYS A 151 9.00 1.67 8.36
CA LYS A 151 9.88 1.43 9.51
C LYS A 151 9.12 1.52 10.84
N ALA A 152 8.29 2.55 11.00
CA ALA A 152 7.52 2.76 12.22
C ALA A 152 6.41 1.73 12.42
N VAL A 153 5.77 1.28 11.33
CA VAL A 153 4.69 0.28 11.38
C VAL A 153 5.23 -1.14 11.55
N VAL A 154 6.28 -1.52 10.83
CA VAL A 154 6.92 -2.85 10.94
C VAL A 154 7.39 -3.11 12.37
N ALA A 155 7.97 -2.11 13.03
CA ALA A 155 8.37 -2.22 14.44
C ALA A 155 7.19 -2.64 15.34
N GLN A 156 5.99 -2.10 15.11
CA GLN A 156 4.79 -2.49 15.86
C GLN A 156 4.27 -3.86 15.44
N MET A 157 4.25 -4.17 14.14
CA MET A 157 3.76 -5.46 13.64
C MET A 157 4.59 -6.63 14.20
N LEU A 158 5.90 -6.44 14.37
CA LEU A 158 6.79 -7.43 15.00
C LEU A 158 6.37 -7.77 16.45
N GLU A 159 5.90 -6.76 17.20
CA GLU A 159 5.45 -6.93 18.59
C GLU A 159 4.02 -7.48 18.68
N ASN A 160 3.20 -7.24 17.66
CA ASN A 160 1.75 -7.52 17.68
C ASN A 160 1.34 -8.79 16.89
N GLY A 161 2.31 -9.59 16.43
CA GLY A 161 2.04 -10.89 15.80
C GLY A 161 1.81 -10.87 14.29
N GLY A 162 2.20 -9.79 13.62
CA GLY A 162 2.18 -9.66 12.17
C GLY A 162 1.33 -8.50 11.65
N GLY A 163 1.11 -8.48 10.33
CA GLY A 163 0.32 -7.44 9.68
C GLY A 163 0.42 -7.47 8.16
N SER A 164 -0.30 -6.55 7.51
CA SER A 164 -0.28 -6.42 6.04
C SER A 164 0.08 -5.02 5.60
N ILE A 165 1.05 -4.93 4.69
CA ILE A 165 1.52 -3.69 4.08
C ILE A 165 1.20 -3.74 2.59
N VAL A 166 0.60 -2.67 2.08
CA VAL A 166 0.39 -2.43 0.65
C VAL A 166 1.03 -1.10 0.30
N ILE A 167 1.98 -1.12 -0.64
CA ILE A 167 2.67 0.08 -1.12
C ILE A 167 2.10 0.48 -2.48
N THR A 168 1.85 1.77 -2.70
CA THR A 168 1.49 2.27 -4.03
C THR A 168 2.74 2.54 -4.86
N SER A 169 3.05 1.63 -5.78
CA SER A 169 4.03 1.89 -6.83
C SER A 169 3.35 2.56 -8.04
N SER A 170 3.67 2.10 -9.26
CA SER A 170 3.10 2.48 -10.55
C SER A 170 3.56 1.44 -11.56
N ASN A 171 2.85 1.31 -12.68
CA ASN A 171 3.40 0.60 -13.83
C ASN A 171 4.74 1.22 -14.32
N GLY A 172 4.97 2.51 -14.05
CA GLY A 172 6.27 3.20 -14.24
C GLY A 172 7.39 2.76 -13.29
N GLY A 173 7.11 1.84 -12.36
CA GLY A 173 8.16 1.17 -11.59
C GLY A 173 8.91 0.10 -12.38
N GLU A 174 8.32 -0.42 -13.46
CA GLU A 174 8.94 -1.43 -14.34
C GLU A 174 8.97 -0.99 -15.82
N MET A 175 8.15 0.00 -16.21
CA MET A 175 8.16 0.62 -17.54
C MET A 175 8.80 2.01 -17.51
N GLY A 176 9.34 2.44 -18.66
CA GLY A 176 9.88 3.77 -18.84
C GLY A 176 8.85 4.73 -19.44
N PHE A 177 8.63 5.87 -18.78
CA PHE A 177 7.81 6.97 -19.29
C PHE A 177 8.66 8.20 -19.56
N ALA A 178 8.55 8.74 -20.78
CA ALA A 178 9.22 9.97 -21.15
C ALA A 178 8.77 11.12 -20.24
N LEU A 179 9.71 12.02 -19.89
CA LEU A 179 9.48 13.15 -18.99
C LEU A 179 9.20 12.79 -17.51
N GLU A 180 9.29 11.51 -17.13
CA GLU A 180 8.97 11.05 -15.78
C GLU A 180 10.07 10.18 -15.16
N ALA A 181 11.31 10.32 -15.66
CA ALA A 181 12.42 9.43 -15.29
C ALA A 181 12.69 9.35 -13.77
N ILE A 182 12.67 10.48 -13.04
CA ILE A 182 12.87 10.48 -11.59
C ILE A 182 11.67 9.85 -10.86
N TYR A 183 10.45 10.10 -11.34
CA TYR A 183 9.26 9.44 -10.80
C TYR A 183 9.34 7.92 -10.98
N CYS A 184 9.64 7.44 -12.20
CA CYS A 184 9.83 6.03 -12.49
C CYS A 184 10.91 5.40 -11.59
N MET A 185 12.03 6.09 -11.40
CA MET A 185 13.08 5.69 -10.46
C MET A 185 12.55 5.50 -9.03
N THR A 186 11.75 6.45 -8.52
CA THR A 186 11.15 6.32 -7.19
C THR A 186 10.19 5.13 -7.09
N LYS A 187 9.41 4.86 -8.14
CA LYS A 187 8.44 3.75 -8.16
C LYS A 187 9.14 2.39 -8.30
N GLY A 188 10.25 2.32 -9.03
CA GLY A 188 11.14 1.16 -9.02
C GLY A 188 11.72 0.88 -7.63
N ALA A 189 12.15 1.93 -6.90
CA ALA A 189 12.61 1.78 -5.53
C ALA A 189 11.52 1.24 -4.58
N LEU A 190 10.26 1.65 -4.77
CA LEU A 190 9.13 1.13 -3.98
C LEU A 190 8.82 -0.34 -4.28
N LEU A 191 8.96 -0.79 -5.52
CA LEU A 191 8.85 -2.22 -5.85
C LEU A 191 9.94 -3.04 -5.17
N GLN A 192 11.18 -2.55 -5.19
CA GLN A 192 12.27 -3.25 -4.52
C GLN A 192 12.08 -3.26 -3.00
N LEU A 193 11.65 -2.15 -2.41
CA LEU A 193 11.31 -2.09 -0.99
C LEU A 193 10.24 -3.14 -0.62
N THR A 194 9.20 -3.25 -1.44
CA THR A 194 8.13 -4.24 -1.26
C THR A 194 8.67 -5.66 -1.20
N ARG A 195 9.49 -6.04 -2.20
CA ARG A 195 10.11 -7.37 -2.28
C ARG A 195 11.03 -7.62 -1.09
N SER A 196 11.87 -6.66 -0.72
CA SER A 196 12.76 -6.80 0.43
C SER A 196 11.98 -7.01 1.73
N LEU A 197 10.99 -6.17 2.04
CA LEU A 197 10.17 -6.32 3.25
C LEU A 197 9.40 -7.65 3.28
N SER A 198 8.87 -8.10 2.14
CA SER A 198 8.17 -9.39 2.06
C SER A 198 9.05 -10.57 2.43
N THR A 199 10.32 -10.56 2.04
CA THR A 199 11.25 -11.68 2.26
C THR A 199 11.87 -11.62 3.65
N GLU A 200 12.17 -10.43 4.13
CA GLU A 200 12.76 -10.18 5.45
C GLU A 200 11.80 -10.53 6.59
N TYR A 201 10.52 -10.15 6.48
CA TYR A 201 9.57 -10.25 7.59
C TYR A 201 8.53 -11.39 7.48
N ARG A 202 8.61 -12.25 6.46
CA ARG A 202 7.65 -13.37 6.27
C ARG A 202 7.50 -14.31 7.47
N ASN A 203 8.59 -14.58 8.18
CA ASN A 203 8.59 -15.46 9.37
C ASN A 203 7.93 -14.80 10.60
N HIS A 204 7.65 -13.50 10.52
CA HIS A 204 6.95 -12.73 11.55
C HIS A 204 5.50 -12.44 11.18
N ASN A 205 4.94 -13.19 10.21
CA ASN A 205 3.56 -13.01 9.74
C ASN A 205 3.28 -11.59 9.21
N ILE A 206 4.30 -10.94 8.65
CA ILE A 206 4.18 -9.63 7.97
C ILE A 206 4.22 -9.87 6.47
N ARG A 207 3.17 -9.42 5.77
CA ARG A 207 3.11 -9.40 4.31
C ARG A 207 3.35 -7.99 3.79
N CYS A 208 4.06 -7.89 2.67
CA CYS A 208 4.25 -6.62 1.96
C CYS A 208 4.03 -6.86 0.46
N ASN A 209 3.06 -6.15 -0.13
CA ASN A 209 2.76 -6.19 -1.55
C ASN A 209 2.68 -4.78 -2.12
N ALA A 210 2.68 -4.66 -3.44
CA ALA A 210 2.52 -3.40 -4.14
C ALA A 210 1.32 -3.46 -5.09
N ILE A 211 0.61 -2.34 -5.22
CA ILE A 211 -0.22 -2.09 -6.39
C ILE A 211 0.53 -1.19 -7.37
N CYS A 212 0.33 -1.42 -8.66
CA CYS A 212 0.98 -0.72 -9.77
C CYS A 212 -0.09 -0.17 -10.71
N PRO A 213 -0.70 0.98 -10.37
CA PRO A 213 -1.73 1.57 -11.22
C PRO A 213 -1.14 2.14 -12.53
N GLY A 214 -1.98 2.17 -13.56
CA GLY A 214 -1.82 3.06 -14.72
C GLY A 214 -2.40 4.45 -14.42
N PHE A 215 -3.04 5.10 -15.40
CA PHE A 215 -3.71 6.38 -15.18
C PHE A 215 -5.00 6.18 -14.37
N VAL A 216 -5.07 6.88 -13.24
CA VAL A 216 -6.23 6.92 -12.33
C VAL A 216 -6.81 8.32 -12.28
N LYS A 217 -8.13 8.44 -12.35
CA LYS A 217 -8.88 9.71 -12.40
C LYS A 217 -8.87 10.43 -11.05
N THR A 218 -7.74 11.03 -10.73
CA THR A 218 -7.53 11.83 -9.52
C THR A 218 -7.11 13.24 -9.90
N ALA A 219 -7.22 14.20 -8.98
CA ALA A 219 -6.66 15.55 -9.20
C ALA A 219 -5.15 15.52 -9.50
N HIS A 220 -4.43 14.54 -8.93
CA HIS A 220 -3.03 14.27 -9.22
C HIS A 220 -2.85 13.79 -10.68
N GLY A 221 -3.55 12.74 -11.10
CA GLY A 221 -3.42 12.18 -12.46
C GLY A 221 -3.90 13.13 -13.56
N LEU A 222 -4.94 13.94 -13.31
CA LEU A 222 -5.39 14.96 -14.27
C LEU A 222 -4.38 16.10 -14.43
N ARG A 223 -3.64 16.44 -13.36
CA ARG A 223 -2.54 17.42 -13.44
C ARG A 223 -1.38 16.86 -14.26
N GLU A 224 -0.99 15.61 -14.01
CA GLU A 224 0.05 14.89 -14.75
C GLU A 224 -0.22 14.89 -16.26
N ILE A 225 -1.44 14.52 -16.66
CA ILE A 225 -1.90 14.56 -18.06
C ILE A 225 -1.71 15.95 -18.67
N LYS A 226 -2.12 17.00 -17.95
CA LYS A 226 -2.01 18.39 -18.43
C LYS A 226 -0.56 18.83 -18.57
N GLU A 227 0.32 18.44 -17.65
CA GLU A 227 1.76 18.76 -17.71
C GLU A 227 2.46 18.05 -18.88
N LEU A 228 2.14 16.77 -19.11
CA LEU A 228 2.65 16.00 -20.25
C LEU A 228 2.20 16.61 -21.59
N ASP A 229 0.93 17.00 -21.69
CA ASP A 229 0.38 17.65 -22.88
C ASP A 229 1.09 18.97 -23.19
N GLY A 230 1.31 19.80 -22.16
CA GLY A 230 2.04 21.07 -22.28
C GLY A 230 3.51 20.93 -22.71
N LEU A 231 4.09 19.74 -22.56
CA LEU A 231 5.46 19.40 -22.99
C LEU A 231 5.49 18.60 -24.31
N GLY A 232 4.35 18.50 -25.00
CA GLY A 232 4.29 17.96 -26.36
C GLY A 232 4.17 16.44 -26.46
N GLN A 233 3.93 15.73 -25.34
CA GLN A 233 3.54 14.31 -25.40
C GLN A 233 2.14 14.11 -26.00
N LYS A 234 1.39 15.21 -26.22
CA LYS A 234 0.05 15.28 -26.83
C LYS A 234 -0.87 14.19 -26.28
N TRP A 235 -1.42 14.44 -25.11
CA TRP A 235 -2.41 13.52 -24.56
C TRP A 235 -3.57 13.36 -25.54
N SER A 236 -3.94 12.11 -25.84
CA SER A 236 -5.15 11.83 -26.60
C SER A 236 -5.92 10.68 -25.95
N ASP A 237 -7.26 10.78 -26.01
CA ASP A 237 -8.13 9.67 -25.61
C ASP A 237 -7.85 8.42 -26.46
N ALA A 238 -7.34 8.58 -27.69
CA ALA A 238 -6.94 7.45 -28.53
C ALA A 238 -5.74 6.70 -27.95
N ASP A 239 -4.71 7.39 -27.47
CA ASP A 239 -3.54 6.78 -26.84
C ASP A 239 -3.89 6.14 -25.50
N LEU A 240 -4.72 6.81 -24.69
CA LEU A 240 -5.26 6.23 -23.47
C LEU A 240 -6.08 4.96 -23.75
N ASN A 241 -6.96 5.01 -24.76
CA ASN A 241 -7.78 3.88 -25.17
C ASN A 241 -6.92 2.73 -25.67
N ALA A 242 -5.86 3.03 -26.43
CA ALA A 242 -4.91 2.03 -26.87
C ALA A 242 -4.16 1.40 -25.69
N ALA A 243 -3.79 2.16 -24.68
CA ALA A 243 -2.98 1.70 -23.55
C ALA A 243 -3.78 0.94 -22.48
N GLN A 244 -4.88 1.53 -21.99
CA GLN A 244 -5.69 0.99 -20.88
C GLN A 244 -7.22 1.10 -21.10
N VAL A 245 -7.68 1.39 -22.33
CA VAL A 245 -9.09 1.47 -22.75
C VAL A 245 -9.90 2.62 -22.14
N ARG A 246 -9.68 2.97 -20.88
CA ARG A 246 -10.29 4.11 -20.20
C ARG A 246 -9.44 4.51 -19.00
N ILE A 247 -9.73 5.67 -18.41
CA ILE A 247 -9.12 6.04 -17.14
C ILE A 247 -9.69 5.16 -16.01
N CYS A 248 -8.82 4.70 -15.10
CA CYS A 248 -9.19 3.92 -13.94
C CYS A 248 -9.87 4.84 -12.90
N GLU A 249 -10.97 4.42 -12.29
CA GLU A 249 -11.57 5.18 -11.20
C GLU A 249 -10.81 4.90 -9.88
N PRO A 250 -10.67 5.88 -8.97
CA PRO A 250 -9.93 5.70 -7.72
C PRO A 250 -10.38 4.50 -6.88
N GLU A 251 -11.68 4.21 -6.89
CA GLU A 251 -12.31 3.09 -6.17
C GLU A 251 -11.87 1.72 -6.72
N GLU A 252 -11.57 1.62 -8.00
CA GLU A 252 -11.12 0.38 -8.65
C GLU A 252 -9.69 0.03 -8.21
N ALA A 253 -8.81 1.04 -8.19
CA ALA A 253 -7.45 0.86 -7.71
C ALA A 253 -7.38 0.66 -6.18
N ALA A 254 -8.24 1.35 -5.42
CA ALA A 254 -8.41 1.10 -3.99
C ALA A 254 -8.90 -0.34 -3.71
N ALA A 255 -9.78 -0.90 -4.54
CA ALA A 255 -10.27 -2.27 -4.38
C ALA A 255 -9.14 -3.30 -4.37
N ALA A 256 -8.18 -3.15 -5.28
CA ALA A 256 -7.00 -4.00 -5.37
C ALA A 256 -6.10 -3.87 -4.13
N ALA A 257 -5.91 -2.64 -3.62
CA ALA A 257 -5.17 -2.42 -2.37
C ALA A 257 -5.83 -3.13 -1.18
N LEU A 258 -7.16 -3.00 -1.04
CA LEU A 258 -7.90 -3.66 0.03
C LEU A 258 -7.84 -5.19 -0.07
N PHE A 259 -7.93 -5.75 -1.28
CA PHE A 259 -7.74 -7.19 -1.47
C PHE A 259 -6.38 -7.65 -0.94
N LEU A 260 -5.28 -7.01 -1.38
CA LEU A 260 -3.93 -7.37 -0.93
C LEU A 260 -3.72 -7.16 0.58
N ALA A 261 -4.42 -6.20 1.17
CA ALA A 261 -4.39 -5.91 2.59
C ALA A 261 -5.18 -6.93 3.45
N SER A 262 -6.14 -7.64 2.86
CA SER A 262 -7.05 -8.55 3.56
C SER A 262 -6.49 -9.97 3.72
N ASP A 263 -7.18 -10.78 4.54
CA ASP A 263 -6.87 -12.20 4.72
C ASP A 263 -7.15 -13.05 3.45
N ASP A 264 -7.95 -12.53 2.51
CA ASP A 264 -8.16 -13.15 1.19
C ASP A 264 -6.83 -13.27 0.41
N ALA A 265 -5.86 -12.40 0.70
CA ALA A 265 -4.52 -12.39 0.13
C ALA A 265 -3.46 -12.99 1.09
N SER A 266 -3.86 -13.81 2.06
CA SER A 266 -2.99 -14.36 3.11
C SER A 266 -1.75 -15.12 2.61
N PHE A 267 -1.77 -15.63 1.38
CA PHE A 267 -0.62 -16.30 0.75
C PHE A 267 0.06 -15.49 -0.37
N ILE A 268 -0.38 -14.24 -0.58
CA ILE A 268 0.24 -13.30 -1.53
C ILE A 268 1.20 -12.40 -0.74
N ASN A 269 2.50 -12.52 -1.03
CA ASN A 269 3.54 -11.75 -0.36
C ASN A 269 4.69 -11.45 -1.34
N GLY A 270 5.06 -10.17 -1.48
CA GLY A 270 6.08 -9.68 -2.43
C GLY A 270 5.57 -9.41 -3.85
N ALA A 271 4.25 -9.43 -4.07
CA ALA A 271 3.65 -9.25 -5.39
C ALA A 271 3.63 -7.78 -5.84
N ALA A 272 3.77 -7.57 -7.15
CA ALA A 272 3.41 -6.34 -7.84
C ALA A 272 2.10 -6.59 -8.61
N LEU A 273 0.99 -6.04 -8.11
CA LEU A 273 -0.33 -6.18 -8.73
C LEU A 273 -0.62 -4.99 -9.64
N TYR A 274 -0.64 -5.24 -10.94
CA TYR A 274 -0.96 -4.23 -11.95
C TYR A 274 -2.44 -3.88 -11.96
N VAL A 275 -2.76 -2.59 -11.88
CA VAL A 275 -4.12 -2.04 -11.94
C VAL A 275 -4.18 -1.00 -13.05
N ASP A 276 -4.01 -1.48 -14.27
CA ASP A 276 -3.77 -0.66 -15.47
C ASP A 276 -4.51 -1.19 -16.70
N ASN A 277 -5.48 -2.07 -16.47
CA ASN A 277 -6.27 -2.72 -17.52
C ASN A 277 -5.42 -3.38 -18.63
N GLY A 278 -4.29 -3.98 -18.25
CA GLY A 278 -3.44 -4.74 -19.17
C GLY A 278 -2.38 -3.91 -19.88
N TRP A 279 -2.23 -2.62 -19.54
CA TRP A 279 -1.17 -1.79 -20.12
C TRP A 279 0.21 -2.44 -19.95
N PHE A 280 0.60 -2.80 -18.73
CA PHE A 280 1.91 -3.40 -18.48
C PHE A 280 2.14 -4.70 -19.24
N ALA A 281 1.10 -5.52 -19.38
CA ALA A 281 1.19 -6.80 -20.09
C ALA A 281 1.18 -6.64 -21.62
N LYS A 282 0.76 -5.48 -22.13
CA LYS A 282 0.70 -5.18 -23.55
C LYS A 282 2.10 -4.87 -24.06
N GLY A 283 2.69 -5.86 -24.76
CA GLY A 283 4.01 -5.76 -25.39
C GLY A 283 4.09 -4.76 -26.53
#